data_AF-A0A355SJ42-F1
#
_entry.id   AF-A0A355SJ42-F1
#
_cell.length_a   1.000
_cell.length_b   1.000
_cell.length_c   1.000
_cell.angle_alpha   90.00
_cell.angle_beta   90.00
_cell.angle_gamma   90.00
#
_symmetry.space_group_name_H-M   'P 1'
#
loop_
_entity.id
_entity.type
_entity.pdbx_description
1 polymer ?
#
loop_
_entity_poly.entity_id
_entity_poly.type
_entity_poly.pdbx_seq_one_letter_code
_entity_poly.pdbx_strand_id
1 'polypeptide(L)'
;MKYDLTKKATRGAERTLDAFSGTMFELLSTKPFEEITVNELCEKSNYPRATFYNYFDDKYDLLNYCWYTIGKHIHLEQYAELDPEESLYIFFDRAYD
;
A
#
# COMPACT_ATOMS: atom_id res chain seq x y z
N MET A 1 -1.54 6.45 10.62
CA MET A 1 -2.02 5.07 10.38
C MET A 1 -2.28 4.45 11.74
N LYS A 2 -3.45 3.84 11.96
CA LYS A 2 -3.84 3.28 13.27
C LYS A 2 -3.44 1.82 13.44
N TYR A 3 -3.18 1.13 12.34
CA TYR A 3 -2.78 -0.27 12.37
C TYR A 3 -1.28 -0.42 12.62
N ASP A 4 -0.93 -1.26 13.60
CA ASP A 4 0.45 -1.55 13.96
C ASP A 4 1.03 -2.64 13.06
N LEU A 5 1.83 -2.23 12.08
CA LEU A 5 2.47 -3.12 11.11
C LEU A 5 3.58 -3.99 11.69
N THR A 6 4.04 -3.73 12.92
CA THR A 6 5.06 -4.57 13.57
C THR A 6 4.47 -5.87 14.12
N LYS A 7 3.14 -5.92 14.27
CA LYS A 7 2.41 -7.09 14.77
C LYS A 7 1.97 -7.97 13.62
N LYS A 8 1.91 -9.28 13.90
CA LYS A 8 1.32 -10.24 12.98
C LYS A 8 -0.14 -9.89 12.73
N ALA A 9 -0.47 -9.57 11.49
CA ALA A 9 -1.83 -9.23 11.14
C ALA A 9 -2.76 -10.44 11.22
N THR A 10 -4.03 -10.18 11.58
CA THR A 10 -5.06 -11.21 11.45
C THR A 10 -5.44 -11.36 9.99
N ARG A 11 -5.95 -12.52 9.58
CA ARG A 11 -6.40 -12.73 8.20
C ARG A 11 -7.48 -11.74 7.75
N GLY A 12 -8.27 -11.21 8.70
CA GLY A 12 -9.25 -10.16 8.43
C GLY A 12 -8.61 -8.79 8.20
N ALA A 13 -7.58 -8.47 8.98
CA ALA A 13 -6.77 -7.27 8.79
C ALA A 13 -6.01 -7.30 7.47
N GLU A 14 -5.35 -8.41 7.13
CA GLU A 14 -4.65 -8.61 5.84
C GLU A 14 -5.59 -8.34 4.66
N ARG A 15 -6.75 -9.01 4.61
CA ARG A 15 -7.75 -8.79 3.54
C ARG A 15 -8.20 -7.34 3.43
N THR A 16 -8.38 -6.67 4.56
CA THR A 16 -8.82 -5.26 4.57
C THR A 16 -7.73 -4.34 4.06
N LEU A 17 -6.49 -4.56 4.50
CA LEU A 17 -5.31 -3.81 4.05
C LEU A 17 -5.08 -4.02 2.55
N ASP A 18 -5.11 -5.26 2.08
CA ASP A 18 -4.95 -5.63 0.66
C ASP A 18 -6.05 -5.01 -0.22
N ALA A 19 -7.30 -5.04 0.24
CA ALA A 19 -8.41 -4.46 -0.50
C ALA A 19 -8.25 -2.93 -0.66
N PHE A 20 -7.85 -2.22 0.40
CA PHE A 20 -7.67 -0.78 0.33
C PHE A 20 -6.41 -0.38 -0.46
N SER A 21 -5.28 -1.07 -0.30
CA SER A 21 -4.06 -0.78 -1.07
C SER A 21 -4.26 -1.09 -2.56
N GLY A 22 -4.87 -2.24 -2.89
CA GLY A 22 -5.24 -2.59 -4.25
C GLY A 22 -6.16 -1.55 -4.90
N THR A 23 -7.21 -1.12 -4.19
CA THR A 23 -8.11 -0.07 -4.69
C THR A 23 -7.38 1.27 -4.90
N MET A 24 -6.44 1.63 -4.01
CA MET A 24 -5.62 2.83 -4.19
C MET A 24 -4.78 2.73 -5.47
N PHE A 25 -4.11 1.60 -5.72
CA PHE A 25 -3.33 1.40 -6.94
C PHE A 25 -4.18 1.46 -8.21
N GLU A 26 -5.34 0.81 -8.22
CA GLU A 26 -6.29 0.88 -9.33
C GLU A 26 -6.70 2.33 -9.62
N LEU A 27 -7.04 3.10 -8.58
CA LEU A 27 -7.45 4.49 -8.75
C LEU A 27 -6.29 5.37 -9.25
N LEU A 28 -5.10 5.22 -8.68
CA LEU A 28 -3.89 5.95 -9.11
C LEU A 28 -3.51 5.65 -10.56
N SER A 29 -3.86 4.48 -11.09
CA SER A 29 -3.65 4.15 -12.51
C SER A 29 -4.56 4.93 -13.47
N THR A 30 -5.63 5.55 -12.96
CA THR A 30 -6.67 6.20 -13.78
C THR A 30 -6.84 7.69 -13.53
N LYS A 31 -6.44 8.20 -12.36
CA LYS A 31 -6.62 9.61 -12.00
C LYS A 31 -5.55 10.11 -11.02
N PRO A 32 -5.34 11.43 -10.93
CA PRO A 32 -4.44 12.03 -9.95
C PRO A 32 -4.85 11.71 -8.49
N PHE A 33 -3.87 11.58 -7.61
CA PHE A 33 -4.10 11.27 -6.19
C PHE A 33 -5.00 12.29 -5.49
N GLU A 34 -4.92 13.57 -5.86
CA GLU A 34 -5.69 14.67 -5.29
C GLU A 34 -7.20 14.45 -5.45
N GLU A 35 -7.62 13.84 -6.55
CA GLU A 35 -9.03 13.55 -6.87
C GLU A 35 -9.56 12.29 -6.17
N ILE A 36 -8.68 11.42 -5.67
CA ILE A 36 -9.09 10.21 -4.94
C ILE A 36 -9.70 10.61 -3.59
N THR A 37 -10.87 10.06 -3.27
CA THR A 37 -11.56 10.31 -2.00
C THR A 37 -11.70 9.04 -1.17
N VAL A 38 -11.80 9.19 0.16
CA VAL A 38 -12.08 8.07 1.07
C VAL A 38 -13.41 7.38 0.74
N ASN A 39 -14.42 8.14 0.28
CA ASN A 39 -15.69 7.56 -0.17
C ASN A 39 -15.49 6.59 -1.34
N GLU A 40 -14.79 7.04 -2.38
CA GLU A 40 -14.56 6.22 -3.56
C GLU A 40 -13.74 4.96 -3.22
N LEU A 41 -12.72 5.10 -2.37
CA LEU A 41 -11.93 3.98 -1.87
C LEU A 41 -12.82 2.94 -1.16
N CYS A 42 -13.75 3.40 -0.33
CA CYS A 42 -14.69 2.53 0.40
C CYS A 42 -15.72 1.86 -0.52
N GLU A 43 -16.25 2.60 -1.50
CA GLU A 43 -17.22 2.08 -2.47
C GLU A 43 -16.60 1.00 -3.36
N LYS A 44 -15.39 1.25 -3.88
CA LYS A 44 -14.68 0.28 -4.74
C LYS A 44 -14.17 -0.94 -3.98
N SER A 45 -13.65 -0.76 -2.77
CA SER A 45 -13.16 -1.88 -1.96
C SER A 45 -14.29 -2.69 -1.31
N ASN A 46 -15.54 -2.22 -1.39
CA ASN A 46 -16.72 -2.79 -0.74
C ASN A 46 -16.58 -2.88 0.79
N TYR A 47 -16.06 -1.82 1.41
CA TYR A 47 -15.95 -1.69 2.87
C TYR A 47 -16.62 -0.40 3.37
N PRO A 48 -17.27 -0.41 4.54
CA PRO A 48 -17.78 0.81 5.16
C PRO A 48 -16.66 1.80 5.50
N ARG A 49 -16.96 3.11 5.46
CA ARG A 49 -16.02 4.17 5.89
C ARG A 49 -15.50 3.97 7.31
N ALA A 50 -16.34 3.47 8.22
CA ALA A 50 -15.93 3.16 9.58
C ALA A 50 -14.78 2.13 9.60
N THR A 51 -14.81 1.14 8.70
CA THR A 51 -13.73 0.17 8.54
C THR A 51 -12.47 0.85 8.05
N PHE A 52 -12.53 1.75 7.05
CA PHE A 52 -11.36 2.52 6.62
C PHE A 52 -10.70 3.25 7.80
N TYR A 53 -11.50 3.97 8.60
CA TYR A 53 -11.01 4.75 9.73
C TYR A 53 -10.55 3.92 10.94
N ASN A 54 -10.74 2.60 10.93
CA ASN A 54 -10.11 1.70 11.89
C ASN A 54 -8.63 1.43 11.56
N TYR A 55 -8.22 1.61 10.30
CA TYR A 55 -6.86 1.32 9.83
C TYR A 55 -6.09 2.58 9.44
N PHE A 56 -6.74 3.55 8.80
CA PHE A 56 -6.12 4.76 8.25
C PHE A 56 -6.80 6.01 8.79
N ASP A 57 -6.02 7.04 9.13
CA ASP A 57 -6.57 8.33 9.55
C ASP A 57 -7.14 9.10 8.33
N ASP A 58 -6.48 8.97 7.18
CA ASP A 58 -6.89 9.59 5.91
C ASP A 58 -6.30 8.84 4.68
N LYS A 59 -6.46 9.41 3.48
CA LYS A 59 -5.92 8.83 2.25
C LYS A 59 -4.40 8.90 2.12
N TYR A 60 -3.74 9.82 2.82
CA TYR A 60 -2.28 9.94 2.83
C TYR A 60 -1.66 8.80 3.64
N ASP A 61 -2.31 8.43 4.75
CA ASP A 61 -1.97 7.25 5.51
C ASP A 61 -2.03 5.96 4.68
N LEU A 62 -3.09 5.80 3.88
CA LEU A 62 -3.20 4.67 2.96
C LEU A 62 -2.09 4.73 1.89
N LEU A 63 -1.77 5.90 1.36
CA LEU A 63 -0.65 6.06 0.42
C LEU A 63 0.70 5.66 1.04
N ASN A 64 0.95 6.05 2.30
CA ASN A 64 2.14 5.61 3.03
C ASN A 64 2.19 4.09 3.19
N TYR A 65 1.04 3.45 3.43
CA TYR A 65 0.94 1.99 3.45
C TYR A 65 1.22 1.36 2.08
N CYS A 66 0.80 2.00 0.99
CA CYS A 66 1.13 1.58 -0.37
C CYS A 66 2.64 1.63 -0.61
N TRP A 67 3.32 2.71 -0.19
CA TRP A 67 4.79 2.80 -0.26
C TRP A 67 5.50 1.71 0.55
N TYR A 68 5.01 1.44 1.77
CA TYR A 68 5.52 0.32 2.58
C TYR A 68 5.36 -1.03 1.84
N THR A 69 4.21 -1.25 1.20
CA THR A 69 3.93 -2.49 0.46
C THR A 69 4.84 -2.65 -0.75
N ILE A 70 5.05 -1.57 -1.53
CA ILE A 70 5.99 -1.55 -2.65
C ILE A 70 7.40 -1.87 -2.15
N GLY A 71 7.86 -1.17 -1.10
CA GLY A 71 9.19 -1.38 -0.52
C GLY A 71 9.43 -2.83 -0.10
N LYS A 72 8.42 -3.46 0.53
CA LYS A 72 8.48 -4.87 0.91
C LYS A 72 8.50 -5.80 -0.32
N HIS A 73 7.73 -5.50 -1.35
CA HIS A 73 7.65 -6.33 -2.56
C HIS A 73 8.97 -6.33 -3.33
N ILE A 74 9.63 -5.16 -3.44
CA ILE A 74 10.94 -5.03 -4.09
C ILE A 74 12.12 -5.40 -3.17
N HIS A 75 11.83 -5.85 -1.95
CA HIS A 75 12.83 -6.16 -0.92
C HIS A 75 13.82 -5.01 -0.68
N LEU A 76 13.31 -3.79 -0.53
CA LEU A 76 14.08 -2.57 -0.37
C LEU A 76 15.00 -2.60 0.86
N GLU A 77 14.64 -3.37 1.89
CA GLU A 77 15.47 -3.58 3.08
C GLU A 77 16.86 -4.16 2.78
N GLN A 78 17.01 -4.86 1.65
CA GLN A 78 18.27 -5.45 1.22
C GLN A 78 19.20 -4.43 0.53
N TYR A 79 18.79 -3.17 0.36
CA TYR A 79 19.56 -2.16 -0.37
C TYR A 79 21.02 -2.06 0.08
N ALA A 80 21.28 -2.14 1.39
CA ALA A 80 22.63 -2.04 1.94
C ALA A 80 23.55 -3.22 1.58
N GLU A 81 22.98 -4.32 1.09
CA GLU A 81 23.69 -5.56 0.73
C GLU A 81 23.89 -5.70 -0.79
N LEU A 82 23.24 -4.83 -1.59
CA LEU A 82 23.31 -4.86 -3.04
C LEU A 82 24.53 -4.10 -3.57
N ASP A 83 25.02 -4.50 -4.74
CA ASP A 83 25.94 -3.69 -5.52
C ASP A 83 25.24 -2.38 -5.93
N PRO A 84 25.78 -1.19 -5.58
CA PRO A 84 25.20 0.09 -5.98
C PRO A 84 25.00 0.26 -7.49
N GLU A 85 25.83 -0.39 -8.32
CA GLU A 85 25.73 -0.32 -9.78
C GLU A 85 24.56 -1.17 -10.32
N GLU A 86 24.18 -2.24 -9.61
CA GLU A 86 23.10 -3.15 -10.03
C GLU A 86 21.78 -2.93 -9.27
N SER A 87 21.82 -2.22 -8.14
CA SER A 87 20.70 -2.06 -7.20
C SER A 87 19.41 -1.60 -7.88
N LEU A 88 19.51 -0.61 -8.78
CA LEU A 88 18.35 -0.07 -9.47
C LEU A 88 17.71 -1.10 -10.41
N TYR A 89 18.52 -1.85 -11.16
CA TYR A 89 18.05 -2.91 -12.05
C TYR A 89 17.36 -4.01 -11.25
N ILE A 90 17.98 -4.45 -10.16
CA ILE A 90 17.43 -5.48 -9.26
C ILE A 90 16.05 -5.07 -8.71
N PHE A 91 15.88 -3.82 -8.27
CA PHE A 91 14.58 -3.37 -7.77
C PHE A 91 13.52 -3.26 -8.86
N PHE A 92 13.89 -2.84 -10.07
CA PHE A 92 12.93 -2.81 -11.19
C PHE A 92 12.53 -4.21 -11.63
N ASP A 93 13.47 -5.15 -11.71
CA ASP A 93 13.20 -6.57 -12.01
C ASP A 93 12.14 -7.12 -11.04
N ARG A 94 12.37 -6.96 -9.74
CA ARG A 94 11.43 -7.36 -8.68
C ARG A 94 10.07 -6.65 -8.72
N ALA A 95 10.00 -5.44 -9.27
CA ALA A 95 8.77 -4.67 -9.34
C ALA A 95 7.87 -5.08 -10.52
N TYR A 96 8.46 -5.71 -11.54
CA TYR A 96 7.78 -6.10 -12.79
C TYR A 96 7.63 -7.61 -12.98
N ASP A 97 8.23 -8.43 -12.12
CA ASP A 97 8.01 -9.87 -12.00
C ASP A 97 6.62 -10.23 -11.40
#